data_AF-A0A925X7Q2-F1
#
_entry.id   AF-A0A925X7Q2-F1
#
_cell.length_a   1.000
_cell.length_b   1.000
_cell.length_c   1.000
_cell.angle_alpha   90.00
_cell.angle_beta   90.00
_cell.angle_gamma   90.00
#
_symmetry.space_group_name_H-M   'P 1'
#
loop_
_entity.id
_entity.type
_entity.pdbx_description
1 polymer ?
#
loop_
_entity_poly.entity_id
_entity_poly.type
_entity_poly.pdbx_seq_one_letter_code
_entity_poly.pdbx_strand_id
1 'polypeptide(L)'
;MIRRITSLAIVLLCTIAFAQSDSPSTKPSDSASGPWHRIKSASGRTKSKPVMVKFQPGTQKWRVSIKASADTGDNGRPNPSANLRVALMVETLRDVEDKPVNWSQVDILCNGKPQTVETKTYSNGMGKDGKSKWFQLVITGYLSDYEVTVEDQSADDAAKAAKPKKKKKSDD
;
A
#
# COMPACT_ATOMS: atom_id res chain seq x y z
N MET A 1 -0.66 37.98 -62.78
CA MET A 1 -0.22 37.76 -61.39
C MET A 1 -0.78 36.41 -60.95
N ILE A 2 0.10 35.42 -60.67
CA ILE A 2 0.04 34.36 -59.63
C ILE A 2 -1.36 33.74 -59.31
N ARG A 3 -1.65 32.44 -59.27
CA ARG A 3 -0.96 31.14 -59.44
C ARG A 3 -2.07 30.08 -59.62
N ARG A 4 -1.74 28.98 -60.31
CA ARG A 4 -2.56 27.76 -60.46
C ARG A 4 -2.81 27.08 -59.11
N ILE A 5 -3.99 26.49 -58.91
CA ILE A 5 -4.14 25.26 -58.11
C ILE A 5 -5.20 24.37 -58.79
N THR A 6 -4.72 23.38 -59.52
CA THR A 6 -5.43 22.14 -59.86
C THR A 6 -5.43 21.25 -58.62
N SER A 7 -6.59 20.82 -58.14
CA SER A 7 -6.67 19.67 -57.22
C SER A 7 -7.68 18.66 -57.74
N LEU A 8 -7.08 17.56 -58.18
CA LEU A 8 -7.62 16.33 -58.72
C LEU A 8 -8.32 15.54 -57.60
N ALA A 9 -9.54 15.08 -57.86
CA ALA A 9 -10.21 14.11 -57.01
C ALA A 9 -9.51 12.75 -57.15
N ILE A 10 -9.15 12.12 -56.03
CA ILE A 10 -8.82 10.69 -56.00
C ILE A 10 -9.64 10.07 -54.86
N VAL A 11 -10.70 9.38 -55.27
CA VAL A 11 -11.38 8.34 -54.50
C VAL A 11 -10.39 7.19 -54.39
N LEU A 12 -9.89 6.89 -53.19
CA LEU A 12 -9.07 5.70 -52.97
C LEU A 12 -9.94 4.63 -52.30
N LEU A 13 -10.25 3.61 -53.10
CA LEU A 13 -10.90 2.37 -52.67
C LEU A 13 -10.09 1.66 -51.59
N CYS A 14 -10.77 1.21 -50.53
CA CYS A 14 -10.22 0.27 -49.55
C CYS A 14 -10.06 -1.12 -50.19
N THR A 15 -8.84 -1.50 -50.56
CA THR A 15 -8.47 -2.91 -50.72
C THR A 15 -7.92 -3.44 -49.40
N ILE A 16 -8.66 -4.35 -48.77
CA ILE A 16 -8.21 -5.13 -47.61
C ILE A 16 -7.25 -6.20 -48.12
N ALA A 17 -5.97 -6.10 -47.76
CA ALA A 17 -5.02 -7.19 -47.90
C ALA A 17 -4.84 -7.88 -46.55
N PHE A 18 -5.30 -9.13 -46.45
CA PHE A 18 -4.90 -10.04 -45.38
C PHE A 18 -3.43 -10.42 -45.60
N ALA A 19 -2.56 -10.06 -44.67
CA ALA A 19 -1.25 -10.67 -44.50
C ALA A 19 -0.93 -10.73 -43.00
N GLN A 20 -0.97 -11.94 -42.46
CA GLN A 20 -0.42 -12.26 -41.14
C GLN A 20 1.09 -12.11 -41.19
N SER A 21 1.64 -11.23 -40.34
CA SER A 21 2.93 -11.43 -39.69
C SER A 21 3.08 -10.41 -38.56
N ASP A 22 3.56 -10.91 -37.43
CA ASP A 22 3.54 -10.29 -36.11
C ASP A 22 3.96 -8.82 -36.10
N SER A 23 3.06 -7.96 -35.61
CA SER A 23 3.38 -6.59 -35.21
C SER A 23 3.32 -6.47 -33.69
N PRO A 24 4.29 -5.78 -33.06
CA PRO A 24 4.37 -5.64 -31.62
C PRO A 24 3.15 -4.86 -31.13
N SER A 25 2.37 -5.49 -30.24
CA SER A 25 1.26 -4.85 -29.56
C SER A 25 1.77 -3.63 -28.80
N THR A 26 1.43 -2.45 -29.32
CA THR A 26 1.49 -1.18 -28.61
C THR A 26 0.46 -1.26 -27.49
N LYS A 27 0.90 -1.81 -26.35
CA LYS A 27 0.21 -1.63 -25.08
C LYS A 27 0.18 -0.13 -24.77
N PRO A 28 -0.95 0.43 -24.30
CA PRO A 28 -0.89 1.69 -23.59
C PRO A 28 0.06 1.48 -22.40
N SER A 29 0.99 2.42 -22.19
CA SER A 29 1.95 2.36 -21.10
C SER A 29 1.21 2.26 -19.77
N ASP A 30 1.21 1.05 -19.20
CA ASP A 30 0.86 0.82 -17.80
C ASP A 30 1.81 1.68 -16.96
N SER A 31 1.31 2.83 -16.56
CA SER A 31 2.00 3.74 -15.67
C SER A 31 2.14 3.07 -14.31
N ALA A 32 3.33 2.53 -14.08
CA ALA A 32 3.93 2.12 -12.81
C ALA A 32 3.18 1.03 -12.01
N SER A 33 3.50 -0.24 -12.29
CA SER A 33 3.51 -1.29 -11.27
C SER A 33 4.92 -1.43 -10.71
N GLY A 34 5.36 -0.43 -9.95
CA GLY A 34 6.62 -0.54 -9.20
C GLY A 34 6.59 -1.71 -8.21
N PRO A 35 7.76 -2.20 -7.76
CA PRO A 35 7.83 -3.19 -6.70
C PRO A 35 7.12 -2.70 -5.43
N TRP A 36 6.68 -3.64 -4.60
CA TRP A 36 6.08 -3.34 -3.30
C TRP A 36 7.18 -3.34 -2.24
N HIS A 37 7.32 -2.24 -1.51
CA HIS A 37 8.35 -2.04 -0.49
C HIS A 37 7.71 -2.02 0.89
N ARG A 38 8.25 -2.83 1.81
CA ARG A 38 7.77 -2.89 3.19
C ARG A 38 8.14 -1.61 3.94
N ILE A 39 7.14 -0.85 4.37
CA ILE A 39 7.32 0.40 5.15
C ILE A 39 6.99 0.21 6.63
N LYS A 40 6.16 -0.78 6.97
CA LYS A 40 5.82 -1.10 8.36
C LYS A 40 5.51 -2.58 8.51
N SER A 41 5.87 -3.15 9.64
CA SER A 41 5.39 -4.46 10.06
C SER A 41 5.15 -4.49 11.56
N ALA A 42 4.24 -5.37 11.97
CA ALA A 42 3.97 -5.69 13.37
C ALA A 42 3.50 -7.14 13.45
N SER A 43 4.02 -7.88 14.42
CA SER A 43 3.57 -9.23 14.71
C SER A 43 3.45 -9.43 16.20
N GLY A 44 2.65 -10.43 16.60
CA GLY A 44 2.52 -10.81 17.99
C GLY A 44 1.23 -11.57 18.26
N ARG A 45 0.95 -11.71 19.55
CA ARG A 45 -0.25 -12.34 20.06
C ARG A 45 -1.18 -11.30 20.64
N THR A 46 -2.47 -11.41 20.32
CA THR A 46 -3.53 -10.54 20.88
C THR A 46 -3.57 -10.63 22.40
N LYS A 47 -3.74 -9.46 23.04
CA LYS A 47 -3.82 -9.27 24.49
C LYS A 47 -5.04 -8.39 24.81
N SER A 48 -5.31 -8.17 26.10
CA SER A 48 -6.42 -7.30 26.54
C SER A 48 -6.34 -5.86 26.04
N LYS A 49 -5.13 -5.33 25.82
CA LYS A 49 -4.92 -3.98 25.28
C LYS A 49 -4.80 -4.03 23.75
N PRO A 50 -5.47 -3.11 23.03
CA PRO A 50 -5.29 -2.97 21.59
C PRO A 50 -3.83 -2.66 21.22
N VAL A 51 -3.38 -3.21 20.09
CA VAL A 51 -2.10 -2.83 19.49
C VAL A 51 -2.37 -1.80 18.40
N MET A 52 -1.64 -0.69 18.45
CA MET A 52 -1.79 0.41 17.51
C MET A 52 -0.55 0.59 16.65
N VAL A 53 -0.70 0.44 15.34
CA VAL A 53 0.41 0.55 14.38
C VAL A 53 0.17 1.78 13.51
N LYS A 54 0.90 2.86 13.77
CA LYS A 54 0.85 4.10 12.97
C LYS A 54 1.88 4.05 11.84
N PHE A 55 1.52 4.56 10.66
CA PHE A 55 2.37 4.60 9.47
C PHE A 55 1.93 5.70 8.48
N GLN A 56 2.81 6.03 7.54
CA GLN A 56 2.58 6.95 6.42
C GLN A 56 3.11 6.32 5.14
N PRO A 57 2.26 6.02 4.14
CA PRO A 57 2.72 5.66 2.82
C PRO A 57 3.43 6.82 2.12
N GLY A 58 4.55 6.55 1.46
CA GLY A 58 5.26 7.51 0.61
C GLY A 58 4.62 7.70 -0.76
N THR A 59 3.63 6.86 -1.12
CA THR A 59 2.96 6.89 -2.44
C THR A 59 1.44 6.86 -2.34
N GLN A 60 0.78 7.24 -3.45
CA GLN A 60 -0.67 7.17 -3.56
C GLN A 60 -1.21 5.74 -3.38
N LYS A 61 -0.51 4.77 -3.99
CA LYS A 61 -0.83 3.34 -3.92
C LYS A 61 -0.05 2.67 -2.79
N TRP A 62 -0.76 1.92 -1.95
CA TRP A 62 -0.21 1.21 -0.81
C TRP A 62 -1.09 -0.01 -0.49
N ARG A 63 -0.60 -0.98 0.29
CA ARG A 63 -1.37 -2.17 0.67
C ARG A 63 -1.08 -2.63 2.09
N VAL A 64 -2.02 -3.33 2.69
CA VAL A 64 -1.88 -4.03 3.97
C VAL A 64 -2.06 -5.52 3.73
N SER A 65 -1.14 -6.32 4.24
CA SER A 65 -1.23 -7.77 4.28
C SER A 65 -1.35 -8.23 5.73
N ILE A 66 -2.33 -9.06 6.02
CA ILE A 66 -2.61 -9.64 7.33
C ILE A 66 -2.52 -11.14 7.21
N LYS A 67 -1.77 -11.76 8.10
CA LYS A 67 -1.77 -13.19 8.34
C LYS A 67 -2.17 -13.42 9.79
N ALA A 68 -3.16 -14.27 10.03
CA ALA A 68 -3.66 -14.53 11.37
C ALA A 68 -3.96 -16.01 11.60
N SER A 69 -3.67 -16.48 12.81
CA SER A 69 -3.96 -17.84 13.24
C SER A 69 -4.54 -17.87 14.65
N ALA A 70 -5.46 -18.79 14.90
CA ALA A 70 -5.94 -19.08 16.24
C ALA A 70 -4.83 -19.71 17.07
N ASP A 71 -4.79 -19.39 18.35
CA ASP A 71 -3.97 -20.10 19.31
C ASP A 71 -4.32 -21.60 19.30
N THR A 72 -3.30 -22.42 19.19
CA THR A 72 -3.40 -23.87 19.34
C THR A 72 -2.87 -24.20 20.73
N GLY A 73 -3.77 -24.45 21.68
CA GLY A 73 -3.37 -24.91 23.01
C GLY A 73 -2.75 -26.31 22.99
N ASP A 74 -2.62 -26.94 24.15
CA ASP A 74 -1.88 -28.21 24.31
C ASP A 74 -2.44 -29.39 23.51
N ASN A 75 -3.70 -29.33 23.09
CA ASN A 75 -4.35 -30.36 22.27
C ASN A 75 -4.12 -30.19 20.75
N GLY A 76 -3.34 -29.19 20.34
CA GLY A 76 -3.01 -28.91 18.93
C GLY A 76 -4.21 -28.45 18.08
N ARG A 77 -5.38 -28.19 18.69
CA ARG A 77 -6.58 -27.74 17.98
C ARG A 77 -6.73 -26.22 18.10
N PRO A 78 -7.12 -25.52 17.01
CA PRO A 78 -7.45 -24.10 17.06
C PRO A 78 -8.49 -23.79 18.14
N ASN A 79 -8.21 -22.80 18.99
CA ASN A 79 -9.17 -22.40 20.01
C ASN A 79 -10.44 -21.82 19.36
N PRO A 80 -11.64 -22.37 19.63
CA PRO A 80 -12.87 -21.93 18.97
C PRO A 80 -13.30 -20.51 19.37
N SER A 81 -12.80 -20.00 20.50
CA SER A 81 -13.07 -18.65 21.00
C SER A 81 -12.08 -17.61 20.46
N ALA A 82 -11.11 -18.02 19.64
CA ALA A 82 -10.16 -17.10 19.04
C ALA A 82 -10.87 -16.12 18.08
N ASN A 83 -10.51 -14.84 18.19
CA ASN A 83 -11.05 -13.78 17.35
C ASN A 83 -9.96 -12.74 17.09
N LEU A 84 -9.85 -12.27 15.85
CA LEU A 84 -9.06 -11.11 15.49
C LEU A 84 -9.94 -10.09 14.76
N ARG A 85 -9.75 -8.82 15.12
CA ARG A 85 -10.25 -7.67 14.38
C ARG A 85 -9.11 -6.69 14.11
N VAL A 86 -8.92 -6.36 12.84
CA VAL A 86 -7.97 -5.32 12.40
C VAL A 86 -8.77 -4.24 11.69
N ALA A 87 -8.82 -3.05 12.29
CA ALA A 87 -9.44 -1.88 11.69
C ALA A 87 -8.38 -0.91 11.15
N LEU A 88 -8.64 -0.36 9.98
CA LEU A 88 -7.85 0.73 9.40
C LEU A 88 -8.50 2.06 9.74
N MET A 89 -7.70 2.94 10.31
CA MET A 89 -8.07 4.32 10.63
C MET A 89 -7.24 5.28 9.79
N VAL A 90 -7.82 6.43 9.46
CA VAL A 90 -7.11 7.58 8.87
C VAL A 90 -7.14 8.74 9.84
N GLU A 91 -6.07 9.52 9.84
CA GLU A 91 -6.02 10.79 10.55
C GLU A 91 -7.12 11.74 10.06
N THR A 92 -7.77 12.43 11.00
CA THR A 92 -8.76 13.48 10.69
C THR A 92 -8.39 14.84 11.23
N LEU A 93 -7.52 14.92 12.25
CA LEU A 93 -7.10 16.17 12.87
C LEU A 93 -5.68 16.09 13.42
N ARG A 94 -4.96 17.22 13.32
CA ARG A 94 -3.63 17.44 13.89
C ARG A 94 -3.68 18.45 15.03
N ASP A 95 -2.78 18.30 15.99
CA ASP A 95 -2.54 19.33 16.99
C ASP A 95 -1.63 20.44 16.46
N VAL A 96 -1.34 21.42 17.33
CA VAL A 96 -0.47 22.57 17.04
C VAL A 96 0.99 22.18 16.77
N GLU A 97 1.39 20.96 17.12
CA GLU A 97 2.73 20.40 16.88
C GLU A 97 2.77 19.48 15.64
N ASP A 98 1.73 19.52 14.80
CA ASP A 98 1.54 18.70 13.59
C ASP A 98 1.48 17.18 13.87
N LYS A 99 1.10 16.78 15.10
CA LYS A 99 0.92 15.37 15.46
C LYS A 99 -0.52 14.92 15.23
N PRO A 100 -0.73 13.68 14.74
CA PRO A 100 -2.07 13.14 14.56
C PRO A 100 -2.75 12.87 15.91
N VAL A 101 -3.83 13.60 16.19
CA VAL A 101 -4.58 13.50 17.47
C VAL A 101 -5.96 12.86 17.32
N ASN A 102 -6.56 12.90 16.13
CA ASN A 102 -7.87 12.29 15.89
C ASN A 102 -7.84 11.31 14.71
N TRP A 103 -8.63 10.25 14.82
CA TRP A 103 -8.62 9.12 13.91
C TRP A 103 -10.06 8.68 13.60
N SER A 104 -10.35 8.36 12.34
CA SER A 104 -11.64 7.81 11.92
C SER A 104 -11.46 6.50 11.18
N GLN A 105 -12.36 5.56 11.43
CA GLN A 105 -12.32 4.26 10.76
C GLN A 105 -12.66 4.43 9.29
N VAL A 106 -11.79 3.88 8.43
CA VAL A 106 -12.00 3.79 6.99
C VAL A 106 -12.45 2.40 6.60
N ASP A 107 -11.95 1.39 7.28
CA ASP A 107 -12.13 0.01 6.86
C ASP A 107 -12.00 -0.98 8.04
N ILE A 108 -12.58 -2.16 7.86
CA ILE A 108 -12.34 -3.32 8.72
C ILE A 108 -11.71 -4.37 7.82
N LEU A 109 -10.42 -4.61 8.04
CA LEU A 109 -9.63 -5.49 7.18
C LEU A 109 -10.02 -6.94 7.43
N CYS A 110 -10.03 -7.35 8.70
CA CYS A 110 -10.55 -8.63 9.13
C CYS A 110 -11.38 -8.47 10.41
N ASN A 111 -12.36 -9.36 10.60
CA ASN A 111 -13.21 -9.43 11.79
C ASN A 111 -13.78 -10.83 11.96
N GLY A 112 -13.27 -11.60 12.91
CA GLY A 112 -13.79 -12.93 13.23
C GLY A 112 -12.68 -13.96 13.46
N LYS A 113 -12.92 -15.20 13.04
CA LYS A 113 -12.00 -16.31 13.30
C LYS A 113 -10.66 -16.08 12.58
N PRO A 114 -9.52 -16.16 13.30
CA PRO A 114 -8.20 -15.97 12.73
C PRO A 114 -7.76 -17.21 11.93
N GLN A 115 -8.08 -17.24 10.64
CA GLN A 115 -7.54 -18.20 9.66
C GLN A 115 -7.26 -17.50 8.33
N THR A 116 -6.85 -16.25 8.42
CA THR A 116 -6.97 -15.31 7.33
C THR A 116 -5.59 -14.96 6.82
N VAL A 117 -5.39 -15.10 5.51
CA VAL A 117 -4.38 -14.36 4.76
C VAL A 117 -5.13 -13.40 3.85
N GLU A 118 -5.05 -12.11 4.16
CA GLU A 118 -5.75 -11.07 3.42
C GLU A 118 -4.77 -9.98 3.04
N THR A 119 -4.83 -9.55 1.78
CA THR A 119 -4.13 -8.37 1.30
C THR A 119 -5.14 -7.40 0.72
N LYS A 120 -5.12 -6.15 1.19
CA LYS A 120 -5.99 -5.08 0.71
C LYS A 120 -5.17 -3.89 0.23
N THR A 121 -5.47 -3.45 -0.99
CA THR A 121 -4.76 -2.36 -1.67
C THR A 121 -5.60 -1.09 -1.65
N TYR A 122 -4.93 0.05 -1.50
CA TYR A 122 -5.51 1.38 -1.40
C TYR A 122 -4.81 2.35 -2.34
N SER A 123 -5.55 3.38 -2.76
CA SER A 123 -5.08 4.42 -3.67
C SER A 123 -5.28 5.83 -3.07
N ASN A 124 -5.14 5.97 -1.75
CA ASN A 124 -5.42 7.21 -1.01
C ASN A 124 -4.27 7.64 -0.08
N GLY A 125 -3.05 7.16 -0.32
CA GLY A 125 -1.89 7.38 0.56
C GLY A 125 -1.45 8.86 0.69
N MET A 126 -1.75 9.70 -0.30
CA MET A 126 -1.40 11.13 -0.29
C MET A 126 -2.63 12.03 -0.13
N GLY A 127 -2.42 13.20 0.47
CA GLY A 127 -3.34 14.33 0.52
C GLY A 127 -3.40 15.09 -0.79
N LYS A 128 -4.38 16.01 -0.90
CA LYS A 128 -4.52 16.90 -2.06
C LYS A 128 -3.34 17.87 -2.20
N ASP A 129 -2.66 18.14 -1.09
CA ASP A 129 -1.46 18.96 -0.98
C ASP A 129 -0.18 18.18 -1.35
N GLY A 130 -0.29 16.92 -1.76
CA GLY A 130 0.84 16.07 -2.10
C GLY A 130 1.62 15.55 -0.89
N LYS A 131 1.12 15.75 0.34
CA LYS A 131 1.75 15.21 1.55
C LYS A 131 1.21 13.83 1.90
N SER A 132 2.06 12.97 2.47
CA SER A 132 1.65 11.66 2.95
C SER A 132 0.63 11.76 4.10
N LYS A 133 -0.45 10.98 4.01
CA LYS A 133 -1.44 10.87 5.08
C LYS A 133 -0.98 9.92 6.17
N TRP A 134 -1.39 10.22 7.40
CA TRP A 134 -1.26 9.29 8.52
C TRP A 134 -2.39 8.27 8.51
N PHE A 135 -1.99 7.02 8.73
CA PHE A 135 -2.90 5.90 8.96
C PHE A 135 -2.52 5.17 10.24
N GLN A 136 -3.50 4.46 10.78
CA GLN A 136 -3.31 3.63 11.96
C GLN A 136 -4.09 2.33 11.81
N LEU A 137 -3.42 1.21 12.07
CA LEU A 137 -4.09 -0.07 12.27
C LEU A 137 -4.36 -0.24 13.76
N VAL A 138 -5.61 -0.55 14.10
CA VAL A 138 -6.04 -0.91 15.45
C VAL A 138 -6.31 -2.41 15.45
N ILE A 139 -5.43 -3.15 16.12
CA ILE A 139 -5.47 -4.60 16.20
C ILE A 139 -6.01 -4.99 17.57
N THR A 140 -7.13 -5.69 17.56
CA THR A 140 -7.85 -6.16 18.76
C THR A 140 -8.22 -7.61 18.58
N GLY A 141 -8.34 -8.36 19.67
CA GLY A 141 -8.74 -9.75 19.58
C GLY A 141 -8.45 -10.52 20.84
N TYR A 142 -8.60 -11.83 20.73
CA TYR A 142 -8.41 -12.79 21.79
C TYR A 142 -7.82 -14.09 21.23
N LEU A 143 -6.83 -14.65 21.93
CA LEU A 143 -6.21 -15.96 21.61
C LEU A 143 -5.87 -16.13 20.12
N SER A 144 -5.33 -15.08 19.51
CA SER A 144 -4.98 -15.02 18.10
C SER A 144 -3.57 -14.48 17.92
N ASP A 145 -2.78 -15.16 17.11
CA ASP A 145 -1.51 -14.65 16.60
C ASP A 145 -1.74 -13.90 15.29
N TYR A 146 -0.97 -12.85 15.07
CA TYR A 146 -1.06 -12.02 13.89
C TYR A 146 0.32 -11.60 13.38
N GLU A 147 0.38 -11.39 12.08
CA GLU A 147 1.42 -10.68 11.37
C GLU A 147 0.74 -9.69 10.43
N VAL A 148 1.13 -8.43 10.52
CA VAL A 148 0.64 -7.36 9.66
C VAL A 148 1.84 -6.71 8.99
N THR A 149 1.75 -6.54 7.67
CA THR A 149 2.74 -5.86 6.86
C THR A 149 2.06 -4.75 6.07
N VAL A 150 2.64 -3.56 6.05
CA VAL A 150 2.25 -2.45 5.19
C VAL A 150 3.34 -2.23 4.17
N GLU A 151 2.92 -2.13 2.91
CA GLU A 151 3.80 -1.91 1.78
C GLU A 151 3.30 -0.76 0.91
N ASP A 152 4.21 -0.06 0.25
CA ASP A 152 3.87 0.94 -0.76
C ASP A 152 4.73 0.76 -2.02
N GLN A 153 4.56 1.63 -3.02
CA GLN A 153 5.32 1.58 -4.28
C GLN A 153 6.34 2.73 -4.35
N SER A 154 6.84 3.20 -3.20
CA SER A 154 7.91 4.20 -3.17
C SER A 154 9.16 3.65 -3.84
N ALA A 155 9.93 4.50 -4.51
CA ALA A 155 11.25 4.08 -4.98
C ALA A 155 12.10 3.64 -3.76
N ASP A 156 13.03 2.69 -3.96
CA ASP A 156 13.95 2.13 -2.94
C ASP A 156 14.90 3.18 -2.27
N ASP A 157 14.58 4.47 -2.34
CA ASP A 157 15.32 5.57 -1.70
C ASP A 157 15.33 5.49 -0.16
N ALA A 158 14.65 4.52 0.44
CA ALA A 158 14.68 4.22 1.88
C ALA A 158 16.00 3.57 2.37
N ALA A 159 17.02 3.42 1.53
CA ALA A 159 18.39 3.08 1.96
C ALA A 159 19.20 4.28 2.50
N LYS A 160 18.57 5.44 2.78
CA LYS A 160 19.19 6.57 3.51
C LYS A 160 18.89 6.54 5.02
N ALA A 161 18.97 5.38 5.65
CA ALA A 161 19.10 5.32 7.10
C ALA A 161 20.56 5.63 7.51
N ALA A 162 20.76 6.85 8.03
CA ALA A 162 21.85 7.25 8.91
C ALA A 162 23.30 6.81 8.54
N LYS A 163 24.04 7.64 7.80
CA LYS A 163 25.50 7.66 7.97
C LYS A 163 25.79 8.01 9.44
N PRO A 164 26.51 7.18 10.22
CA PRO A 164 26.94 7.57 11.54
C PRO A 164 27.83 8.81 11.40
N LYS A 165 27.44 9.92 12.05
CA LYS A 165 28.33 11.07 12.25
C LYS A 165 29.56 10.54 12.98
N LYS A 166 30.66 10.38 12.25
CA LYS A 166 32.00 10.07 12.78
C LYS A 166 32.32 11.12 13.85
N LYS A 167 32.29 10.75 15.13
CA LYS A 167 32.78 11.63 16.20
C LYS A 167 34.26 11.90 15.93
N LYS A 168 34.60 13.17 15.71
CA LYS A 168 35.99 13.63 15.68
C LYS A 168 36.51 13.48 17.12
N LYS A 169 37.48 12.58 17.35
CA LYS A 169 38.30 12.64 18.56
C LYS A 169 39.05 13.98 18.49
N SER A 170 38.85 14.84 19.47
CA SER A 170 39.83 15.85 19.84
C SER A 170 40.90 15.14 20.65
N ASP A 171 42.14 15.19 20.16
CA ASP A 171 43.32 14.87 20.95
C ASP A 171 43.57 16.03 21.92
N ASP A 172 43.83 15.69 23.17
CA ASP A 172 44.56 16.48 24.16
C ASP A 172 45.46 15.50 24.92
#